data_AF-A0A9W9ZA13-F1
#
_entry.id   AF-A0A9W9ZA13-F1
#
_cell.length_a   1.000
_cell.length_b   1.000
_cell.length_c   1.000
_cell.angle_alpha   90.00
_cell.angle_beta   90.00
_cell.angle_gamma   90.00
#
_symmetry.space_group_name_H-M   'P 1'
#
loop_
_entity.id
_entity.type
_entity.pdbx_description
1 polymer ?
#
loop_
_entity_poly.entity_id
_entity_poly.type
_entity_poly.pdbx_seq_one_letter_code
_entity_poly.pdbx_strand_id
1 'polypeptide(L)'
;MKRLKLMASDMVQSCVKRTKSSFENWLKETRFNLELVIPRTVCVMMNVVIQAKKQSRFLCAREESENSQYRYHSDVYIFLKDVIQEMFTSFIAKLNTVLESLLSKVARYDQGSILAPMFSLRNPGTELEETYLTFVKLNLERFRAHLNEEKMKKQLIKDWYTSILTKICDWLSDRMSMALHQYQVQTLLTLAAELPQFVSEDLSSSRVIYCRTYNTVFSRLRVEDAMHKGQSIYATEDQPYPGSDGEDDEETESSDEEAFVKLETGN
;
A
#
# COMPACT_ATOMS: atom_id res chain seq x y z
N MET A 1 -35.12 -17.53 -16.74
CA MET A 1 -33.81 -17.10 -16.18
C MET A 1 -33.78 -15.72 -15.52
N LYS A 2 -34.31 -14.65 -16.13
CA LYS A 2 -34.04 -13.25 -15.72
C LYS A 2 -34.29 -12.92 -14.24
N ARG A 3 -35.38 -13.42 -13.64
CA ARG A 3 -35.71 -13.20 -12.21
C ARG A 3 -34.74 -13.89 -11.25
N LEU A 4 -34.24 -15.08 -11.60
CA LEU A 4 -33.28 -15.82 -10.78
C LEU A 4 -31.90 -15.14 -10.77
N LYS A 5 -31.45 -14.63 -11.93
CA LYS A 5 -30.20 -13.86 -12.05
C LYS A 5 -30.25 -12.56 -11.23
N LEU A 6 -31.39 -11.85 -11.22
CA LEU A 6 -31.60 -10.65 -10.40
C LEU A 6 -31.54 -10.97 -8.90
N MET A 7 -32.24 -12.02 -8.45
CA MET A 7 -32.21 -12.46 -7.06
C MET A 7 -30.81 -12.86 -6.60
N ALA A 8 -30.04 -13.58 -7.44
CA ALA A 8 -28.66 -13.94 -7.13
C ALA A 8 -27.75 -12.70 -7.01
N SER A 9 -27.91 -11.73 -7.91
CA SER A 9 -27.18 -10.45 -7.86
C SER A 9 -27.49 -9.68 -6.57
N ASP A 10 -28.77 -9.51 -6.23
CA ASP A 10 -29.19 -8.78 -5.03
C ASP A 10 -28.68 -9.46 -3.75
N MET A 11 -28.66 -10.80 -3.74
CA MET A 11 -28.08 -11.57 -2.64
C MET A 11 -26.57 -11.36 -2.51
N VAL A 12 -25.82 -11.38 -3.61
CA VAL A 12 -24.37 -11.12 -3.61
C VAL A 12 -24.09 -9.69 -3.13
N GLN A 13 -24.78 -8.69 -3.68
CA GLN A 13 -24.61 -7.30 -3.26
C GLN A 13 -24.94 -7.11 -1.79
N SER A 14 -26.02 -7.70 -1.29
CA SER A 14 -26.40 -7.63 0.13
C SER A 14 -25.37 -8.30 1.04
N CYS A 15 -24.81 -9.43 0.62
CA CYS A 15 -23.72 -10.10 1.34
C CYS A 15 -22.49 -9.19 1.43
N VAL A 16 -22.05 -8.64 0.29
CA VAL A 16 -20.88 -7.77 0.21
C VAL A 16 -21.06 -6.48 1.01
N LYS A 17 -22.24 -5.85 0.97
CA LYS A 17 -22.55 -4.66 1.78
C LYS A 17 -22.44 -4.94 3.27
N ARG A 18 -22.94 -6.09 3.74
CA ARG A 18 -22.81 -6.49 5.16
C ARG A 18 -21.36 -6.74 5.56
N THR A 19 -20.60 -7.45 4.72
CA THR A 19 -19.17 -7.71 4.95
C THR A 19 -18.39 -6.40 5.02
N LYS A 20 -18.61 -5.49 4.06
CA LYS A 20 -17.99 -4.17 4.03
C LYS A 20 -18.33 -3.36 5.28
N SER A 21 -19.60 -3.33 5.70
CA SER A 21 -20.01 -2.61 6.91
C SER A 21 -19.33 -3.17 8.17
N SER A 22 -19.21 -4.49 8.30
CA SER A 22 -18.49 -5.12 9.41
C SER A 22 -17.00 -4.74 9.41
N PHE A 23 -16.38 -4.76 8.23
CA PHE A 23 -15.00 -4.31 8.04
C PHE A 23 -14.80 -2.83 8.41
N GLU A 24 -15.67 -1.94 7.95
CA GLU A 24 -15.61 -0.51 8.25
C GLU A 24 -15.81 -0.22 9.75
N ASN A 25 -16.70 -0.96 10.41
CA ASN A 25 -16.89 -0.85 11.87
C ASN A 25 -15.61 -1.26 12.60
N TRP A 26 -14.99 -2.38 12.19
CA TRP A 26 -13.70 -2.79 12.75
C TRP A 26 -12.61 -1.71 12.57
N LEU A 27 -12.54 -1.06 11.39
CA LEU A 27 -11.59 0.05 11.16
C LEU A 27 -11.84 1.27 12.05
N LYS A 28 -13.11 1.53 12.40
CA LYS A 28 -13.49 2.67 13.26
C LYS A 28 -13.15 2.40 14.73
N GLU A 29 -13.44 1.19 15.20
CA GLU A 29 -13.29 0.81 16.61
C GLU A 29 -11.86 0.41 16.98
N THR A 30 -11.07 -0.07 16.02
CA THR A 30 -9.71 -0.53 16.27
C THR A 30 -8.73 0.65 16.39
N ARG A 31 -7.91 0.62 17.44
CA ARG A 31 -6.77 1.51 17.58
C ARG A 31 -5.58 0.97 16.78
N PHE A 32 -5.12 1.77 15.82
CA PHE A 32 -3.91 1.49 15.04
C PHE A 32 -2.69 2.03 15.78
N ASN A 33 -1.76 1.14 16.14
CA ASN A 33 -0.52 1.45 16.81
C ASN A 33 0.59 0.50 16.32
N LEU A 34 1.81 0.67 16.83
CA LEU A 34 2.99 -0.10 16.42
C LEU A 34 2.93 -1.59 16.79
N GLU A 35 2.02 -2.00 17.67
CA GLU A 35 1.86 -3.39 18.11
C GLU A 35 0.74 -4.12 17.36
N LEU A 36 -0.05 -3.40 16.56
CA LEU A 36 -1.20 -3.96 15.88
C LEU A 36 -0.76 -4.94 14.78
N VAL A 37 -1.08 -6.21 14.97
CA VAL A 37 -1.10 -7.20 13.89
C VAL A 37 -2.54 -7.41 13.44
N ILE A 38 -2.80 -7.22 12.16
CA ILE A 38 -4.15 -7.31 11.59
C ILE A 38 -4.75 -8.70 11.86
N PRO A 39 -5.97 -8.78 12.41
CA PRO A 39 -6.62 -10.06 12.65
C PRO A 39 -6.93 -10.81 11.37
N ARG A 40 -6.82 -12.15 11.38
CA ARG A 40 -7.21 -13.02 10.26
C ARG A 40 -8.63 -12.77 9.78
N THR A 41 -9.56 -12.42 10.67
CA THR A 41 -10.96 -12.12 10.35
C THR A 41 -11.09 -10.98 9.34
N VAL A 42 -10.23 -9.97 9.42
CA VAL A 42 -10.20 -8.84 8.47
C VAL A 42 -9.80 -9.31 7.08
N CYS A 43 -8.76 -10.15 6.97
CA CYS A 43 -8.37 -10.77 5.70
C CYS A 43 -9.48 -11.65 5.12
N VAL A 44 -10.22 -12.38 5.97
CA VAL A 44 -11.39 -13.17 5.54
C VAL A 44 -12.48 -12.27 4.96
N MET A 45 -12.78 -11.13 5.57
CA MET A 45 -13.75 -10.17 5.02
C MET A 45 -13.33 -9.67 3.64
N MET A 46 -12.05 -9.33 3.44
CA MET A 46 -11.54 -8.94 2.12
C MET A 46 -11.65 -10.08 1.10
N ASN A 47 -11.26 -11.30 1.49
CA ASN A 47 -11.36 -12.48 0.62
C ASN A 47 -12.80 -12.76 0.18
N VAL A 48 -13.79 -12.55 1.05
CA VAL A 48 -15.21 -12.73 0.69
C VAL A 48 -15.60 -11.80 -0.47
N VAL A 49 -15.21 -10.54 -0.42
CA VAL A 49 -15.54 -9.57 -1.47
C VAL A 49 -14.74 -9.84 -2.75
N ILE A 50 -13.46 -10.17 -2.63
CA ILE A 50 -12.61 -10.56 -3.77
C ILE A 50 -13.15 -11.82 -4.46
N GLN A 51 -13.56 -12.82 -3.68
CA GLN A 51 -14.16 -14.04 -4.20
C GLN A 51 -15.51 -13.76 -4.87
N ALA A 52 -16.33 -12.87 -4.31
CA ALA A 52 -17.58 -12.44 -4.95
C ALA A 52 -17.30 -11.83 -6.33
N LYS A 53 -16.28 -10.97 -6.47
CA LYS A 53 -15.85 -10.43 -7.78
C LYS A 53 -15.43 -11.55 -8.74
N LYS A 54 -14.58 -12.48 -8.30
CA LYS A 54 -14.13 -13.60 -9.14
C LYS A 54 -15.30 -14.48 -9.61
N GLN A 55 -16.22 -14.79 -8.70
CA GLN A 55 -17.37 -15.66 -9.00
C GLN A 55 -18.46 -14.96 -9.81
N SER A 56 -18.54 -13.62 -9.74
CA SER A 56 -19.48 -12.86 -10.58
C SER A 56 -19.25 -13.11 -12.07
N ARG A 57 -18.01 -13.37 -12.51
CA ARG A 57 -17.69 -13.72 -13.92
C ARG A 57 -18.38 -15.01 -14.37
N PHE A 58 -18.46 -16.04 -13.52
CA PHE A 58 -19.01 -17.36 -13.87
C PHE A 58 -20.53 -17.43 -13.80
N LEU A 59 -21.16 -16.68 -12.88
CA LEU A 59 -22.61 -16.52 -12.84
C LEU A 59 -23.15 -15.78 -14.07
N CYS A 60 -22.25 -15.19 -14.87
CA CYS A 60 -22.55 -14.27 -15.96
C CYS A 60 -22.24 -14.81 -17.38
N ALA A 61 -21.36 -15.79 -17.54
CA ALA A 61 -20.91 -16.26 -18.88
C ALA A 61 -21.79 -17.34 -19.55
N ARG A 62 -22.83 -17.87 -18.89
CA ARG A 62 -23.39 -19.18 -19.28
C ARG A 62 -24.62 -19.19 -20.19
N GLU A 63 -24.99 -18.09 -20.85
CA GLU A 63 -26.06 -18.11 -21.87
C GLU A 63 -25.84 -17.00 -22.91
N GLU A 64 -25.44 -17.40 -24.12
CA GLU A 64 -25.56 -16.59 -25.35
C GLU A 64 -27.04 -16.40 -25.66
N SER A 65 -27.63 -15.26 -25.29
CA SER A 65 -28.72 -14.64 -26.04
C SER A 65 -29.06 -13.23 -25.53
N GLU A 66 -29.08 -12.31 -26.50
CA GLU A 66 -29.78 -11.02 -26.52
C GLU A 66 -29.38 -9.93 -25.51
N ASN A 67 -28.63 -8.95 -26.06
CA ASN A 67 -28.41 -7.51 -25.79
C ASN A 67 -28.85 -6.82 -24.49
N SER A 68 -29.79 -7.35 -23.71
CA SER A 68 -30.11 -6.85 -22.37
C SER A 68 -29.19 -7.42 -21.29
N GLN A 69 -28.52 -8.55 -21.54
CA GLN A 69 -27.71 -9.29 -20.57
C GLN A 69 -26.35 -8.59 -20.28
N TYR A 70 -25.71 -7.98 -21.29
CA TYR A 70 -24.43 -7.25 -21.17
C TYR A 70 -24.46 -6.06 -20.19
N ARG A 71 -25.59 -5.35 -20.06
CA ARG A 71 -25.71 -4.17 -19.20
C ARG A 71 -25.70 -4.51 -17.71
N TYR A 72 -26.32 -5.62 -17.31
CA TYR A 72 -26.35 -6.08 -15.90
C TYR A 72 -25.00 -6.66 -15.44
N HIS A 73 -24.22 -7.21 -16.38
CA HIS A 73 -22.89 -7.75 -16.10
C HIS A 73 -21.88 -6.67 -15.72
N SER A 74 -22.03 -5.48 -16.32
CA SER A 74 -21.27 -4.28 -15.98
C SER A 74 -21.52 -3.84 -14.53
N ASP A 75 -22.79 -3.72 -14.13
CA ASP A 75 -23.14 -3.04 -12.87
C ASP A 75 -22.69 -3.79 -11.60
N VAL A 76 -22.83 -5.12 -11.54
CA VAL A 76 -22.41 -5.92 -10.37
C VAL A 76 -20.89 -6.03 -10.30
N TYR A 77 -20.24 -6.21 -11.45
CA TYR A 77 -18.79 -6.30 -11.51
C TYR A 77 -18.13 -4.97 -11.12
N ILE A 78 -18.64 -3.85 -11.64
CA ILE A 78 -18.20 -2.49 -11.28
C ILE A 78 -18.43 -2.26 -9.79
N PHE A 79 -19.64 -2.53 -9.29
CA PHE A 79 -19.94 -2.43 -7.86
C PHE A 79 -18.94 -3.20 -6.99
N LEU A 80 -18.60 -4.44 -7.36
CA LEU A 80 -17.64 -5.25 -6.62
C LEU A 80 -16.21 -4.70 -6.71
N LYS A 81 -15.81 -4.18 -7.87
CA LYS A 81 -14.51 -3.49 -8.05
C LYS A 81 -14.43 -2.28 -7.14
N ASP A 82 -15.47 -1.44 -7.12
CA ASP A 82 -15.54 -0.23 -6.31
C ASP A 82 -15.49 -0.56 -4.81
N VAL A 83 -16.26 -1.55 -4.35
CA VAL A 83 -16.23 -1.96 -2.93
C VAL A 83 -14.83 -2.46 -2.52
N ILE A 84 -14.16 -3.24 -3.37
CA ILE A 84 -12.79 -3.70 -3.08
C ILE A 84 -11.83 -2.52 -2.99
N GLN A 85 -11.90 -1.59 -3.95
CA GLN A 85 -11.06 -0.40 -3.97
C GLN A 85 -11.28 0.49 -2.74
N GLU A 86 -12.53 0.71 -2.35
CA GLU A 86 -12.87 1.49 -1.14
C GLU A 86 -12.38 0.80 0.14
N MET A 87 -12.53 -0.53 0.22
CA MET A 87 -12.00 -1.32 1.35
C MET A 87 -10.47 -1.21 1.44
N PHE A 88 -9.75 -1.33 0.32
CA PHE A 88 -8.29 -1.20 0.30
C PHE A 88 -7.85 0.21 0.67
N THR A 89 -8.47 1.23 0.07
CA THR A 89 -8.14 2.64 0.31
C THR A 89 -8.34 3.00 1.79
N SER A 90 -9.49 2.67 2.37
CA SER A 90 -9.78 2.94 3.78
C SER A 90 -8.88 2.13 4.73
N PHE A 91 -8.48 0.91 4.33
CA PHE A 91 -7.55 0.11 5.11
C PHE A 91 -6.16 0.71 5.17
N ILE A 92 -5.60 1.05 4.00
CA ILE A 92 -4.27 1.65 3.86
C ILE A 92 -4.24 2.99 4.59
N ALA A 93 -5.29 3.80 4.47
CA ALA A 93 -5.42 5.04 5.22
C ALA A 93 -5.30 4.81 6.73
N LYS A 94 -5.91 3.76 7.28
CA LYS A 94 -5.81 3.41 8.70
C LYS A 94 -4.42 2.89 9.08
N LEU A 95 -3.80 2.03 8.28
CA LEU A 95 -2.41 1.59 8.50
C LEU A 95 -1.43 2.77 8.54
N ASN A 96 -1.62 3.73 7.64
CA ASN A 96 -0.78 4.92 7.56
C ASN A 96 -0.87 5.84 8.79
N THR A 97 -1.94 5.77 9.59
CA THR A 97 -2.01 6.54 10.84
C THR A 97 -0.88 6.16 11.82
N VAL A 98 -0.36 4.93 11.73
CA VAL A 98 0.81 4.49 12.51
C VAL A 98 2.07 5.21 12.05
N LEU A 99 2.28 5.34 10.73
CA LEU A 99 3.40 6.10 10.16
C LEU A 99 3.27 7.59 10.49
N GLU A 100 2.08 8.16 10.36
CA GLU A 100 1.83 9.57 10.72
C GLU A 100 2.15 9.84 12.20
N SER A 101 1.81 8.90 13.10
CA SER A 101 2.21 9.00 14.50
C SER A 101 3.73 8.92 14.69
N LEU A 102 4.44 8.12 13.89
CA LEU A 102 5.91 8.06 13.91
C LEU A 102 6.49 9.39 13.43
N LEU A 103 6.04 9.88 12.28
CA LEU A 103 6.49 11.14 11.68
C LEU A 103 6.22 12.34 12.60
N SER A 104 5.10 12.34 13.33
CA SER A 104 4.80 13.35 14.35
C SER A 104 5.79 13.32 15.53
N LYS A 105 6.25 12.13 15.95
CA LYS A 105 7.31 12.00 16.98
C LYS A 105 8.65 12.49 16.45
N VAL A 106 8.99 12.13 15.22
CA VAL A 106 10.24 12.56 14.54
C VAL A 106 10.27 14.08 14.35
N ALA A 107 9.14 14.72 14.03
CA ALA A 107 9.03 16.17 13.89
C ALA A 107 9.32 16.97 15.18
N ARG A 108 9.37 16.33 16.35
CA ARG A 108 9.72 17.01 17.62
C ARG A 108 11.15 17.55 17.64
N TYR A 109 12.00 17.01 16.76
CA TYR A 109 13.39 17.38 16.56
C TYR A 109 13.57 18.47 15.48
N ASP A 110 12.48 18.99 14.91
CA ASP A 110 12.55 20.10 13.96
C ASP A 110 13.21 21.33 14.59
N GLN A 111 14.00 22.05 13.79
CA GLN A 111 14.62 23.29 14.23
C GLN A 111 13.55 24.30 14.66
N GLY A 112 13.74 24.91 15.84
CA GLY A 112 12.78 25.86 16.43
C GLY A 112 11.63 25.22 17.21
N SER A 113 11.54 23.88 17.28
CA SER A 113 10.62 23.20 18.19
C SER A 113 10.99 23.51 19.65
N ILE A 114 10.02 23.98 20.44
CA ILE A 114 10.19 24.33 21.86
C ILE A 114 10.73 23.15 22.68
N LEU A 115 10.41 21.92 22.25
CA LEU A 115 10.81 20.70 22.93
C LEU A 115 12.12 20.10 22.40
N ALA A 116 12.66 20.59 21.28
CA ALA A 116 13.89 20.06 20.70
C ALA A 116 15.06 20.01 21.71
N PRO A 117 15.32 21.04 22.53
CA PRO A 117 16.39 20.98 23.53
C PRO A 117 16.21 19.87 24.56
N MET A 118 14.97 19.56 24.95
CA MET A 118 14.67 18.49 25.92
C MET A 118 14.89 17.11 25.29
N PHE A 119 14.48 16.94 24.03
CA PHE A 119 14.62 15.67 23.31
C PHE A 119 16.04 15.39 22.84
N SER A 120 16.82 16.40 22.44
CA SER A 120 18.22 16.23 22.04
C SER A 120 19.14 15.84 23.20
N LEU A 121 18.77 16.15 24.46
CA LEU A 121 19.50 15.70 25.65
C LEU A 121 19.30 14.22 25.97
N ARG A 122 18.25 13.60 25.45
CA ARG A 122 18.02 12.16 25.57
C ARG A 122 18.50 11.50 24.29
N ASN A 123 19.41 10.54 24.38
CA ASN A 123 19.68 9.67 23.23
C ASN A 123 18.42 8.83 22.97
N PRO A 124 17.67 9.05 21.88
CA PRO A 124 16.38 8.39 21.68
C PRO A 124 16.50 6.90 21.32
N GLY A 125 17.71 6.41 21.03
CA GLY A 125 17.93 5.04 20.57
C GLY A 125 17.30 4.77 19.20
N THR A 126 17.23 3.49 18.82
CA THR A 126 16.69 3.01 17.52
C THR A 126 15.31 2.36 17.63
N GLU A 127 14.71 2.39 18.83
CA GLU A 127 13.48 1.66 19.15
C GLU A 127 12.30 2.05 18.25
N LEU A 128 12.21 3.31 17.84
CA LEU A 128 11.06 3.82 17.08
C LEU A 128 11.00 3.24 15.65
N GLU A 129 12.10 3.31 14.90
CA GLU A 129 12.19 2.70 13.57
C GLU A 129 12.07 1.17 13.63
N GLU A 130 12.70 0.52 14.61
CA GLU A 130 12.66 -0.94 14.77
C GLU A 130 11.24 -1.45 15.01
N THR A 131 10.50 -0.78 15.91
CA THR A 131 9.11 -1.15 16.20
C THR A 131 8.22 -0.90 14.99
N TYR A 132 8.45 0.17 14.22
CA TYR A 132 7.68 0.42 12.99
C TYR A 132 7.99 -0.59 11.89
N LEU A 133 9.25 -0.96 11.69
CA LEU A 133 9.62 -2.00 10.74
C LEU A 133 9.02 -3.35 11.13
N THR A 134 9.00 -3.68 12.42
CA THR A 134 8.32 -4.87 12.95
C THR A 134 6.82 -4.83 12.65
N PHE A 135 6.16 -3.70 12.87
CA PHE A 135 4.76 -3.49 12.51
C PHE A 135 4.51 -3.76 11.02
N VAL A 136 5.32 -3.19 10.14
CA VAL A 136 5.17 -3.40 8.69
C VAL A 136 5.36 -4.87 8.34
N LYS A 137 6.46 -5.48 8.81
CA LYS A 137 6.81 -6.87 8.51
C LYS A 137 5.72 -7.85 8.95
N LEU A 138 5.26 -7.77 10.20
CA LEU A 138 4.24 -8.69 10.72
C LEU A 138 2.90 -8.57 9.98
N ASN A 139 2.56 -7.37 9.49
CA ASN A 139 1.34 -7.17 8.74
C ASN A 139 1.45 -7.61 7.28
N LEU A 140 2.61 -7.46 6.65
CA LEU A 140 2.89 -8.07 5.35
C LEU A 140 2.80 -9.60 5.43
N GLU A 141 3.42 -10.22 6.44
CA GLU A 141 3.30 -11.66 6.70
C GLU A 141 1.83 -12.09 6.88
N ARG A 142 1.04 -11.28 7.60
CA ARG A 142 -0.41 -11.51 7.74
C ARG A 142 -1.12 -11.54 6.39
N PHE A 143 -0.85 -10.55 5.52
CA PHE A 143 -1.46 -10.45 4.20
C PHE A 143 -1.05 -11.62 3.31
N ARG A 144 0.23 -11.99 3.30
CA ARG A 144 0.74 -13.13 2.53
C ARG A 144 0.08 -14.44 2.93
N ALA A 145 -0.07 -14.68 4.23
CA ALA A 145 -0.63 -15.91 4.75
C ALA A 145 -2.16 -16.02 4.60
N HIS A 146 -2.88 -14.90 4.48
CA HIS A 146 -4.35 -14.90 4.62
C HIS A 146 -5.13 -14.24 3.49
N LEU A 147 -4.50 -13.54 2.54
CA LEU A 147 -5.15 -13.12 1.31
C LEU A 147 -4.96 -14.20 0.25
N ASN A 148 -6.05 -14.64 -0.36
CA ASN A 148 -6.05 -15.82 -1.22
C ASN A 148 -5.75 -15.53 -2.69
N GLU A 149 -6.06 -14.31 -3.14
CA GLU A 149 -5.94 -13.94 -4.55
C GLU A 149 -4.64 -13.14 -4.73
N GLU A 150 -3.70 -13.71 -5.49
CA GLU A 150 -2.34 -13.18 -5.60
C GLU A 150 -2.29 -11.77 -6.20
N LYS A 151 -3.12 -11.46 -7.20
CA LYS A 151 -3.13 -10.14 -7.83
C LYS A 151 -3.57 -9.06 -6.84
N MET A 152 -4.63 -9.30 -6.08
CA MET A 152 -5.17 -8.40 -5.07
C MET A 152 -4.24 -8.29 -3.86
N LYS A 153 -3.57 -9.39 -3.47
CA LYS A 153 -2.53 -9.37 -2.42
C LYS A 153 -1.37 -8.45 -2.83
N LYS A 154 -0.80 -8.65 -4.02
CA LYS A 154 0.26 -7.80 -4.57
C LYS A 154 -0.17 -6.35 -4.69
N GLN A 155 -1.40 -6.10 -5.14
CA GLN A 155 -1.97 -4.75 -5.22
C GLN A 155 -2.02 -4.06 -3.86
N LEU A 156 -2.53 -4.73 -2.82
CA LEU A 156 -2.58 -4.17 -1.46
C LEU A 156 -1.19 -3.82 -0.93
N ILE A 157 -0.22 -4.71 -1.14
CA ILE A 157 1.17 -4.53 -0.70
C ILE A 157 1.82 -3.36 -1.44
N LYS A 158 1.65 -3.31 -2.77
CA LYS A 158 2.13 -2.21 -3.64
C LYS A 158 1.57 -0.86 -3.21
N ASP A 159 0.25 -0.78 -3.03
CA ASP A 159 -0.44 0.47 -2.68
C ASP A 159 -0.04 0.96 -1.28
N TRP A 160 0.09 0.04 -0.32
CA TRP A 160 0.53 0.42 1.02
C TRP A 160 1.99 0.90 1.04
N TYR A 161 2.90 0.15 0.41
CA TYR A 161 4.31 0.53 0.27
C TYR A 161 4.47 1.90 -0.40
N THR A 162 3.78 2.10 -1.53
CA THR A 162 3.79 3.37 -2.27
C THR A 162 3.27 4.51 -1.40
N SER A 163 2.21 4.26 -0.62
CA SER A 163 1.67 5.26 0.30
C SER A 163 2.61 5.60 1.45
N ILE A 164 3.38 4.63 1.98
CA ILE A 164 4.42 4.89 2.99
C ILE A 164 5.48 5.83 2.43
N LEU A 165 6.03 5.49 1.26
CA LEU A 165 7.06 6.31 0.60
C LEU A 165 6.57 7.72 0.31
N THR A 166 5.34 7.84 -0.20
CA THR A 166 4.72 9.14 -0.50
C THR A 166 4.62 9.99 0.76
N LYS A 167 4.15 9.44 1.87
CA LYS A 167 4.03 10.19 3.14
C LYS A 167 5.37 10.62 3.71
N ILE A 168 6.41 9.79 3.58
CA ILE A 168 7.78 10.18 3.96
C ILE A 168 8.28 11.29 3.04
N CYS A 169 8.04 11.18 1.73
CA CYS A 169 8.40 12.20 0.75
C CYS A 169 7.71 13.55 1.02
N ASP A 170 6.42 13.53 1.34
CA ASP A 170 5.65 14.73 1.70
C ASP A 170 6.22 15.37 2.98
N TRP A 171 6.47 14.56 4.02
CA TRP A 171 7.04 15.03 5.29
C TRP A 171 8.43 15.66 5.10
N LEU A 172 9.25 15.09 4.22
CA LEU A 172 10.52 15.66 3.81
C LEU A 172 10.28 16.96 3.03
N SER A 173 9.37 16.98 2.07
CA SER A 173 9.09 18.16 1.23
C SER A 173 8.71 19.39 2.05
N ASP A 174 7.94 19.20 3.13
CA ASP A 174 7.59 20.27 4.10
C ASP A 174 8.82 20.87 4.82
N ARG A 175 9.96 20.19 4.78
CA ARG A 175 11.23 20.53 5.44
C ARG A 175 12.38 20.72 4.44
N MET A 176 12.09 21.12 3.20
CA MET A 176 13.12 21.34 2.17
C MET A 176 14.10 22.47 2.51
N SER A 177 13.67 23.48 3.26
CA SER A 177 14.50 24.62 3.68
C SER A 177 15.14 24.45 5.05
N MET A 178 14.93 23.29 5.70
CA MET A 178 15.40 23.00 7.05
C MET A 178 16.43 21.87 6.99
N ALA A 179 17.53 22.00 7.73
CA ALA A 179 18.41 20.85 7.95
C ALA A 179 17.76 19.91 8.97
N LEU A 180 17.63 18.62 8.62
CA LEU A 180 17.06 17.63 9.53
C LEU A 180 18.05 17.35 10.65
N HIS A 181 17.52 17.07 11.83
CA HIS A 181 18.33 16.60 12.96
C HIS A 181 18.82 15.16 12.69
N GLN A 182 20.02 14.81 13.16
CA GLN A 182 20.64 13.50 12.95
C GLN A 182 19.71 12.32 13.27
N TYR A 183 18.94 12.40 14.37
CA TYR A 183 17.94 11.39 14.70
C TYR A 183 16.85 11.22 13.62
N GLN A 184 16.36 12.33 13.05
CA GLN A 184 15.35 12.28 11.98
C GLN A 184 15.91 11.59 10.74
N VAL A 185 17.14 11.95 10.36
CA VAL A 185 17.85 11.32 9.24
C VAL A 185 18.03 9.83 9.50
N GLN A 186 18.56 9.45 10.66
CA GLN A 186 18.81 8.04 10.98
C GLN A 186 17.53 7.21 10.96
N THR A 187 16.47 7.66 11.65
CA THR A 187 15.18 6.94 11.69
C THR A 187 14.63 6.76 10.27
N LEU A 188 14.52 7.83 9.47
CA LEU A 188 13.92 7.75 8.14
C LEU A 188 14.79 7.01 7.12
N LEU A 189 16.12 7.14 7.21
CA LEU A 189 17.05 6.42 6.34
C LEU A 189 17.00 4.92 6.61
N THR A 190 16.93 4.51 7.88
CA THR A 190 16.72 3.10 8.25
C THR A 190 15.41 2.56 7.65
N LEU A 191 14.30 3.32 7.75
CA LEU A 191 13.04 2.90 7.13
C LEU A 191 13.18 2.75 5.61
N ALA A 192 13.77 3.74 4.94
CA ALA A 192 13.95 3.71 3.49
C ALA A 192 14.90 2.58 3.03
N ALA A 193 15.88 2.19 3.84
CA ALA A 193 16.79 1.08 3.51
C ALA A 193 16.13 -0.30 3.65
N GLU A 194 15.27 -0.49 4.66
CA GLU A 194 14.70 -1.79 5.01
C GLU A 194 13.39 -2.12 4.28
N LEU A 195 12.52 -1.12 4.07
CA LEU A 195 11.21 -1.33 3.44
C LEU A 195 11.26 -2.03 2.07
N PRO A 196 12.21 -1.73 1.16
CA PRO A 196 12.35 -2.45 -0.11
C PRO A 196 12.52 -3.96 0.04
N GLN A 197 13.32 -4.39 1.03
CA GLN A 197 13.58 -5.81 1.29
C GLN A 197 12.31 -6.53 1.74
N PHE A 198 11.43 -5.83 2.44
CA PHE A 198 10.19 -6.44 2.93
C PHE A 198 9.22 -6.75 1.81
N VAL A 199 9.23 -6.01 0.69
CA VAL A 199 8.26 -6.15 -0.40
C VAL A 199 8.83 -6.85 -1.64
N SER A 200 10.13 -7.18 -1.64
CA SER A 200 10.82 -7.74 -2.82
C SER A 200 10.31 -9.12 -3.25
N GLU A 201 9.76 -9.91 -2.33
CA GLU A 201 9.16 -11.20 -2.68
C GLU A 201 7.78 -11.07 -3.34
N ASP A 202 7.06 -9.98 -3.08
CA ASP A 202 5.72 -9.75 -3.64
C ASP A 202 5.78 -8.97 -4.96
N LEU A 203 6.69 -7.98 -5.02
CA LEU A 203 6.82 -7.04 -6.12
C LEU A 203 8.01 -7.44 -6.99
N SER A 204 7.72 -7.99 -8.16
CA SER A 204 8.76 -8.49 -9.07
C SER A 204 9.49 -7.37 -9.81
N SER A 205 8.80 -6.24 -10.08
CA SER A 205 9.41 -5.15 -10.82
C SER A 205 10.26 -4.25 -9.91
N SER A 206 11.55 -4.20 -10.23
CA SER A 206 12.51 -3.28 -9.60
C SER A 206 12.03 -1.82 -9.71
N ARG A 207 11.38 -1.47 -10.83
CA ARG A 207 10.82 -0.13 -11.09
C ARG A 207 9.74 0.28 -10.07
N VAL A 208 8.97 -0.69 -9.57
CA VAL A 208 7.93 -0.44 -8.56
C VAL A 208 8.55 -0.26 -7.17
N ILE A 209 9.54 -1.08 -6.82
CA ILE A 209 10.21 -1.01 -5.52
C ILE A 209 11.05 0.27 -5.42
N TYR A 210 11.91 0.50 -6.42
CA TYR A 210 12.85 1.61 -6.49
C TYR A 210 12.31 2.72 -7.40
N CYS A 211 11.06 3.08 -7.19
CA CYS A 211 10.37 4.12 -7.96
C CYS A 211 11.00 5.51 -7.76
N ARG A 212 10.59 6.49 -8.57
CA ARG A 212 11.08 7.88 -8.47
C ARG A 212 10.93 8.48 -7.06
N THR A 213 9.82 8.19 -6.38
CA THR A 213 9.56 8.65 -5.01
C THR A 213 10.57 8.06 -4.03
N TYR A 214 10.86 6.76 -4.14
CA TYR A 214 11.90 6.11 -3.35
C TYR A 214 13.26 6.78 -3.55
N ASN A 215 13.69 6.95 -4.81
CA ASN A 215 15.00 7.53 -5.12
C ASN A 215 15.12 8.97 -4.59
N THR A 216 14.03 9.75 -4.66
CA THR A 216 13.98 11.12 -4.12
C THR A 216 14.16 11.12 -2.60
N VAL A 217 13.42 10.28 -1.88
CA VAL A 217 13.51 10.13 -0.42
C VAL A 217 14.91 9.66 0.00
N PHE A 218 15.38 8.57 -0.61
CA PHE A 218 16.63 7.93 -0.23
C PHE A 218 17.84 8.82 -0.54
N SER A 219 17.88 9.44 -1.72
CA SER A 219 18.96 10.36 -2.11
C SER A 219 19.09 11.52 -1.13
N ARG A 220 17.98 12.19 -0.81
CA ARG A 220 17.99 13.29 0.17
C ARG A 220 18.54 12.84 1.52
N LEU A 221 18.00 11.74 2.07
CA LEU A 221 18.38 11.25 3.40
C LEU A 221 19.87 10.85 3.44
N ARG A 222 20.40 10.27 2.36
CA ARG A 222 21.82 9.93 2.24
C ARG A 222 22.73 11.14 2.22
N VAL A 223 22.36 12.20 1.48
CA VAL A 223 23.13 13.45 1.45
C VAL A 223 23.15 14.09 2.82
N GLU A 224 22.00 14.16 3.51
CA GLU A 224 21.94 14.72 4.86
C GLU A 224 22.74 13.88 5.87
N ASP A 225 22.72 12.55 5.77
CA ASP A 225 23.55 11.67 6.60
C ASP A 225 25.06 11.89 6.38
N ALA A 226 25.48 12.01 5.11
CA ALA A 226 26.86 12.30 4.74
C ALA A 226 27.33 13.65 5.30
N MET A 227 26.48 14.68 5.24
CA MET A 227 26.76 15.99 5.84
C MET A 227 26.97 15.90 7.34
N HIS A 228 26.14 15.15 8.07
CA HIS A 228 26.30 14.95 9.52
C HIS A 228 27.59 14.20 9.87
N LYS A 229 28.04 13.27 9.00
CA LYS A 229 29.28 12.50 9.18
C LYS A 229 30.54 13.21 8.68
N GLY A 230 30.41 14.42 8.13
CA GLY A 230 31.54 15.16 7.53
C GLY A 230 32.13 14.50 6.28
N GLN A 231 31.34 13.69 5.57
CA GLN A 231 31.74 13.01 4.35
C GLN A 231 31.49 13.88 3.11
N SER A 232 32.30 13.67 2.05
CA SER A 232 32.12 14.38 0.78
C SER A 232 30.80 13.99 0.11
N ILE A 233 29.95 14.98 -0.20
CA ILE A 233 28.65 14.78 -0.83
C ILE A 233 28.80 14.29 -2.28
N TYR A 234 29.89 14.65 -2.97
CA TYR A 234 30.19 14.20 -4.33
C TYR A 234 30.41 12.68 -4.41
N ALA A 235 30.88 12.05 -3.33
CA ALA A 235 31.05 10.60 -3.27
C ALA A 235 29.70 9.84 -3.15
N THR A 236 28.63 10.52 -2.73
CA THR A 236 27.27 9.97 -2.63
C THR A 236 26.50 10.01 -3.95
N GLU A 237 26.79 10.96 -4.84
CA GLU A 237 26.17 11.07 -6.17
C GLU A 237 26.68 10.00 -7.16
N ASP A 238 27.93 9.55 -6.99
CA ASP A 238 28.56 8.53 -7.84
C ASP A 238 28.15 7.08 -7.50
N GLN A 239 27.34 6.86 -6.45
CA GLN A 239 26.86 5.52 -6.13
C GLN A 239 25.64 5.13 -6.98
N PRO A 240 25.68 3.97 -7.67
CA PRO A 240 24.53 3.46 -8.41
C PRO A 240 23.29 3.36 -7.51
N TYR A 241 22.16 3.85 -8.00
CA TYR A 241 20.89 3.69 -7.31
C TYR A 241 20.49 2.20 -7.29
N PRO A 242 19.93 1.68 -6.19
CA PRO A 242 19.32 0.36 -6.20
C PRO A 242 18.28 0.30 -7.34
N GLY A 243 18.42 -0.68 -8.23
CA GLY A 243 17.54 -0.83 -9.41
C GLY A 243 17.92 0.00 -10.65
N SER A 244 19.12 0.62 -10.69
CA SER A 244 19.63 1.28 -11.92
C SER A 244 19.96 0.31 -13.05
N ASP A 245 20.24 -0.96 -12.69
CA ASP A 245 20.68 -1.99 -13.62
C ASP A 245 19.56 -3.02 -13.77
N GLY A 246 18.83 -2.99 -14.88
CA GLY A 246 18.00 -4.14 -15.28
C GLY A 246 16.64 -3.79 -15.89
N GLU A 247 16.61 -3.93 -17.22
CA GLU A 247 15.52 -4.41 -18.08
C GLU A 247 14.16 -3.69 -18.01
N ASP A 248 13.66 -3.34 -19.20
CA ASP A 248 12.26 -3.00 -19.39
C ASP A 248 11.40 -4.21 -19.01
N ASP A 249 11.06 -4.30 -17.72
CA ASP A 249 9.93 -5.11 -17.26
C ASP A 249 8.69 -4.52 -17.93
N GLU A 250 8.36 -5.02 -19.12
CA GLU A 250 7.00 -5.00 -19.61
C GLU A 250 6.17 -5.79 -18.60
N GLU A 251 5.68 -5.11 -17.55
CA GLU A 251 4.43 -5.50 -16.91
C GLU A 251 3.39 -5.47 -18.04
N THR A 252 3.25 -6.59 -18.73
CA THR A 252 2.01 -6.90 -19.44
C THR A 252 0.96 -6.88 -18.34
N GLU A 253 0.27 -5.75 -18.22
CA GLU A 253 -1.03 -5.70 -17.59
C GLU A 253 -1.80 -6.84 -18.23
N SER A 254 -1.91 -7.96 -17.50
CA SER A 254 -2.72 -9.10 -17.91
C SER A 254 -4.10 -8.51 -18.19
N SER A 255 -4.38 -8.44 -19.48
CA SER A 255 -5.48 -7.75 -20.10
C SER A 255 -6.74 -8.59 -19.93
N ASP A 256 -7.15 -8.73 -18.67
CA ASP A 256 -8.49 -9.17 -18.32
C ASP A 256 -9.56 -8.24 -18.93
N GLU A 257 -9.18 -7.02 -19.34
CA GLU A 257 -10.02 -6.07 -20.09
C GLU A 257 -9.98 -6.31 -21.61
N GLU A 258 -8.89 -6.81 -22.22
CA GLU A 258 -8.86 -7.10 -23.67
C GLU A 258 -9.69 -8.32 -24.04
N ALA A 259 -9.86 -9.29 -23.13
CA ALA A 259 -10.71 -10.45 -23.38
C ALA A 259 -12.19 -10.05 -23.56
N PHE A 260 -12.61 -8.90 -23.03
CA PHE A 260 -13.94 -8.35 -23.26
C PHE A 260 -14.05 -7.62 -24.60
N VAL A 261 -13.00 -6.92 -25.04
CA VAL A 261 -13.02 -6.11 -26.29
C VAL A 261 -12.81 -6.98 -27.53
N LYS A 262 -11.99 -8.04 -27.48
CA LYS A 262 -11.74 -8.93 -28.63
C LYS A 262 -12.97 -9.74 -29.08
N LEU A 263 -14.04 -9.80 -28.27
CA LEU A 263 -15.32 -10.40 -28.67
C LEU A 263 -16.21 -9.45 -29.48
N GLU A 264 -15.89 -8.15 -29.58
CA GLU A 264 -16.69 -7.15 -30.31
C GLU A 264 -16.21 -6.93 -31.76
N THR A 265 -15.03 -7.41 -32.17
CA THR A 265 -14.46 -7.13 -33.51
C THR A 265 -14.31 -8.34 -34.43
N GLY A 266 -14.87 -9.50 -34.06
CA GLY A 266 -14.90 -10.68 -34.93
C GLY A 266 -16.16 -10.73 -35.78
N ASN A 267 -16.13 -10.07 -36.94
CA ASN A 267 -17.11 -10.26 -38.03
C ASN A 267 -16.72 -11.47 -38.87
#